data_AF-A0A5C7W7M4-F1
#
_entry.id   AF-A0A5C7W7M4-F1
#
_cell.length_a   1.000
_cell.length_b   1.000
_cell.length_c   1.000
_cell.angle_alpha   90.00
_cell.angle_beta   90.00
_cell.angle_gamma   90.00
#
_symmetry.space_group_name_H-M   'P 1'
#
loop_
_entity.id
_entity.type
_entity.pdbx_description
1 polymer ?
#
loop_
_entity_poly.entity_id
_entity_poly.type
_entity_poly.pdbx_seq_one_letter_code
_entity_poly.pdbx_strand_id
1 'polypeptide(L)'
;MTIHHQIAIRAPRSAVYRAIAEPAQIGRWWGAQTPVPTPEGLVLQHQAGPYGTVRLRVVDLQPDARIEWACIGDYPPDNPASAWVGTRFVFELSSGDSGAAMVERACTPAPIAELTTVDFRQTGYDLRGRFAGFNNNAWGQVLQSLKAACEADASSG
;
A
#
# COMPACT_ATOMS: atom_id res chain seq x y z
N MET A 1 -16.94 -6.74 -1.88
CA MET A 1 -16.78 -5.73 -0.81
C MET A 1 -15.32 -5.29 -0.79
N THR A 2 -15.03 -4.06 -0.33
CA THR A 2 -13.72 -3.40 -0.52
C THR A 2 -13.38 -2.54 0.69
N ILE A 3 -12.15 -2.64 1.21
CA ILE A 3 -11.57 -1.60 2.09
C ILE A 3 -11.02 -0.50 1.19
N HIS A 4 -11.33 0.76 1.48
CA HIS A 4 -10.89 1.92 0.69
C HIS A 4 -10.26 2.98 1.60
N HIS A 5 -9.06 3.41 1.23
CA HIS A 5 -8.35 4.53 1.84
C HIS A 5 -7.82 5.44 0.75
N GLN A 6 -7.71 6.72 1.07
CA GLN A 6 -7.10 7.70 0.21
C GLN A 6 -6.17 8.58 1.04
N ILE A 7 -4.94 8.76 0.56
CA ILE A 7 -3.94 9.66 1.17
C ILE A 7 -3.31 10.54 0.10
N ALA A 8 -2.83 11.71 0.50
CA ALA A 8 -2.02 12.58 -0.35
C ALA A 8 -0.61 12.67 0.21
N ILE A 9 0.39 12.54 -0.67
CA ILE A 9 1.82 12.47 -0.32
C ILE A 9 2.54 13.60 -1.03
N ARG A 10 3.28 14.42 -0.28
CA ARG A 10 4.08 15.54 -0.80
C ARG A 10 5.38 15.03 -1.44
N ALA A 11 5.24 14.31 -2.54
CA ALA A 11 6.35 13.76 -3.30
C ALA A 11 5.95 13.60 -4.78
N PRO A 12 6.93 13.63 -5.70
CA PRO A 12 6.72 13.27 -7.10
C PRO A 12 6.05 11.91 -7.25
N ARG A 13 5.18 11.79 -8.24
CA ARG A 13 4.42 10.56 -8.52
C ARG A 13 5.32 9.36 -8.80
N SER A 14 6.46 9.58 -9.44
CA SER A 14 7.47 8.54 -9.69
C SER A 14 8.14 8.05 -8.41
N ALA A 15 8.41 8.93 -7.45
CA ALA A 15 8.94 8.53 -6.14
C ALA A 15 7.93 7.67 -5.36
N VAL A 16 6.65 8.08 -5.37
CA VAL A 16 5.57 7.30 -4.74
C VAL A 16 5.38 5.95 -5.44
N TYR A 17 5.44 5.91 -6.77
CA TYR A 17 5.36 4.65 -7.53
C TYR A 17 6.50 3.70 -7.16
N ARG A 18 7.74 4.18 -7.09
CA ARG A 18 8.88 3.37 -6.65
C ARG A 18 8.69 2.86 -5.22
N ALA A 19 8.15 3.69 -4.32
CA ALA A 19 7.88 3.31 -2.93
C ALA A 19 6.91 2.14 -2.79
N ILE A 20 5.99 1.98 -3.74
CA ILE A 20 5.03 0.88 -3.77
C ILE A 20 5.40 -0.22 -4.76
N ALA A 21 6.39 -0.06 -5.64
CA ALA A 21 6.75 -1.07 -6.64
C ALA A 21 8.06 -1.81 -6.32
N GLU A 22 9.03 -1.13 -5.70
CA GLU A 22 10.37 -1.68 -5.47
C GLU A 22 10.45 -2.39 -4.12
N PRO A 23 10.88 -3.66 -4.04
CA PRO A 23 10.95 -4.41 -2.78
C PRO A 23 11.75 -3.68 -1.69
N ALA A 24 12.87 -3.07 -2.06
CA ALA A 24 13.70 -2.31 -1.13
C ALA A 24 12.97 -1.08 -0.55
N GLN A 25 12.15 -0.40 -1.34
CA GLN A 25 11.40 0.77 -0.89
C GLN A 25 10.16 0.39 -0.08
N ILE A 26 9.47 -0.69 -0.46
CA ILE A 26 8.39 -1.29 0.36
C ILE A 26 8.91 -1.64 1.76
N GLY A 27 10.15 -2.14 1.81
CA GLY A 27 10.92 -2.40 3.03
C GLY A 27 10.91 -1.27 4.06
N ARG A 28 10.80 -0.02 3.61
CA ARG A 28 10.95 1.18 4.45
C ARG A 28 9.67 1.57 5.19
N TRP A 29 8.51 1.08 4.76
CA TRP A 29 7.22 1.45 5.37
C TRP A 29 6.34 0.28 5.82
N TRP A 30 6.55 -0.93 5.29
CA TRP A 30 5.71 -2.10 5.63
C TRP A 30 6.47 -3.31 6.18
N GLY A 31 7.80 -3.28 6.12
CA GLY A 31 8.68 -4.38 6.53
C GLY A 31 9.48 -4.95 5.37
N ALA A 32 10.65 -5.52 5.69
CA ALA A 32 11.62 -5.99 4.70
C ALA A 32 11.00 -7.03 3.75
N GLN A 33 11.05 -6.74 2.45
CA GLN A 33 10.51 -7.61 1.41
C GLN A 33 11.60 -8.54 0.85
N THR A 34 11.27 -9.82 0.75
CA THR A 34 12.04 -10.82 0.01
C THR A 34 11.34 -11.07 -1.33
N PRO A 35 11.90 -10.60 -2.46
CA PRO A 35 11.36 -10.89 -3.78
C PRO A 35 11.70 -12.34 -4.17
N VAL A 36 10.67 -13.11 -4.56
CA VAL A 36 10.78 -14.51 -4.97
C VAL A 36 10.15 -14.67 -6.36
N PRO A 37 10.95 -14.87 -7.42
CA PRO A 37 10.42 -15.22 -8.73
C PRO A 37 9.74 -16.59 -8.70
N THR A 38 8.53 -16.69 -9.25
CA THR A 38 7.80 -17.96 -9.43
C THR A 38 7.31 -18.09 -10.88
N PRO A 39 6.87 -19.28 -11.32
CA PRO A 39 6.28 -19.46 -12.64
C PRO A 39 5.06 -18.55 -12.91
N GLU A 40 4.35 -18.13 -11.86
CA GLU A 40 3.16 -17.29 -11.92
C GLU A 40 3.46 -15.79 -11.78
N GLY A 41 4.74 -15.40 -11.67
CA GLY A 41 5.20 -14.02 -11.56
C GLY A 41 6.03 -13.74 -10.31
N LEU A 42 6.29 -12.47 -10.03
CA LEU A 42 7.05 -12.05 -8.85
C LEU A 42 6.17 -12.13 -7.60
N VAL A 43 6.66 -12.80 -6.56
CA VAL A 43 6.03 -12.83 -5.23
C VAL A 43 6.88 -12.06 -4.23
N LEU A 44 6.29 -11.06 -3.59
CA LEU A 44 6.87 -10.33 -2.47
C LEU A 44 6.49 -11.03 -1.16
N GLN A 45 7.48 -11.28 -0.31
CA GLN A 45 7.29 -11.94 0.98
C GLN A 45 7.83 -11.09 2.13
N HIS A 46 7.12 -11.04 3.25
CA HIS A 46 7.67 -10.46 4.48
C HIS A 46 7.13 -11.20 5.72
N GLN A 47 7.90 -11.13 6.82
CA GLN A 47 7.48 -11.70 8.10
C GLN A 47 6.53 -10.75 8.82
N ALA A 48 5.30 -11.21 9.09
CA ALA A 48 4.31 -10.48 9.88
C ALA A 48 4.40 -10.88 11.37
N GLY A 49 5.61 -10.81 11.94
CA GLY A 49 5.86 -11.18 13.33
C GLY A 49 5.46 -12.63 13.65
N PRO A 50 4.70 -12.89 14.73
CA PRO A 50 4.32 -14.25 15.13
C PRO A 50 3.30 -14.90 14.19
N TYR A 51 2.76 -14.14 13.23
CA TYR A 51 1.72 -14.58 12.31
C TYR A 51 2.27 -15.15 10.99
N GLY A 52 3.59 -15.39 10.92
CA GLY A 52 4.23 -16.05 9.79
C GLY A 52 4.44 -15.13 8.59
N THR A 53 4.61 -15.73 7.41
CA THR A 53 5.05 -15.03 6.20
C THR A 53 3.87 -14.62 5.32
N VAL A 54 3.67 -13.32 5.15
CA VAL A 54 2.72 -12.77 4.17
C VAL A 54 3.31 -12.91 2.78
N ARG A 55 2.50 -13.37 1.81
CA ARG A 55 2.88 -13.55 0.41
C ARG A 55 1.96 -12.76 -0.52
N LEU A 56 2.55 -11.94 -1.37
CA LEU A 56 1.85 -11.05 -2.29
C LEU A 56 2.41 -11.23 -3.70
N ARG A 57 1.59 -11.76 -4.60
CA ARG A 57 1.98 -11.87 -6.01
C ARG A 57 1.72 -10.54 -6.71
N VAL A 58 2.71 -10.01 -7.42
CA VAL A 58 2.53 -8.85 -8.29
C VAL A 58 1.72 -9.27 -9.52
N VAL A 59 0.60 -8.58 -9.78
CA VAL A 59 -0.32 -8.97 -10.86
C VAL A 59 -0.52 -7.89 -11.91
N ASP A 60 -0.24 -6.62 -11.58
CA ASP A 60 -0.25 -5.51 -12.53
C ASP A 60 0.81 -4.48 -12.13
N LEU A 61 1.51 -3.93 -13.12
CA LEU A 61 2.54 -2.90 -12.98
C LEU A 61 2.41 -1.91 -14.14
N GLN A 62 1.91 -0.72 -13.83
CA GLN A 62 1.83 0.40 -14.77
C GLN A 62 2.67 1.54 -14.22
N PRO A 63 3.85 1.81 -14.82
CA PRO A 63 4.77 2.85 -14.34
C PRO A 63 4.07 4.17 -14.05
N ASP A 64 4.36 4.74 -12.88
CA ASP A 64 3.85 6.03 -12.39
C ASP A 64 2.31 6.16 -12.34
N ALA A 65 1.58 5.04 -12.41
CA ALA A 65 0.12 5.05 -12.47
C ALA A 65 -0.50 4.05 -11.50
N ARG A 66 -0.03 2.79 -11.50
CA ARG A 66 -0.77 1.73 -10.83
C ARG A 66 0.08 0.51 -10.49
N ILE A 67 -0.23 -0.10 -9.34
CA ILE A 67 0.23 -1.45 -9.00
C ILE A 67 -0.91 -2.26 -8.38
N GLU A 68 -0.95 -3.56 -8.70
CA GLU A 68 -1.81 -4.51 -8.01
C GLU A 68 -1.00 -5.67 -7.44
N TRP A 69 -1.35 -6.07 -6.22
CA TRP A 69 -0.90 -7.30 -5.62
C TRP A 69 -2.08 -8.23 -5.31
N ALA A 70 -1.90 -9.52 -5.52
CA ALA A 70 -2.82 -10.54 -5.03
C ALA A 70 -2.25 -11.18 -3.76
N CYS A 71 -3.01 -11.14 -2.67
CA CYS A 71 -2.61 -11.87 -1.47
C CYS A 71 -2.87 -13.36 -1.66
N ILE A 72 -1.81 -14.15 -1.50
CA ILE A 72 -1.83 -15.59 -1.64
C ILE A 72 -1.33 -16.22 -0.34
N GLY A 73 -1.70 -17.48 -0.14
CA GLY A 73 -1.18 -18.28 0.95
C GLY A 73 -2.25 -19.13 1.61
N ASP A 74 -1.83 -19.76 2.69
CA ASP A 74 -2.66 -20.58 3.55
C ASP A 74 -2.29 -20.18 4.97
N TYR A 75 -3.23 -19.58 5.69
CA TYR A 75 -3.03 -19.06 7.04
C TYR A 75 -4.06 -19.69 7.97
N PRO A 76 -3.68 -20.03 9.21
CA PRO A 76 -4.63 -20.43 10.24
C PRO A 76 -5.77 -19.41 10.37
N PRO A 77 -7.02 -19.83 10.66
CA PRO A 77 -8.14 -18.91 10.71
C PRO A 77 -7.91 -17.73 11.69
N ASP A 78 -7.27 -17.97 12.83
CA ASP A 78 -6.94 -16.99 13.87
C ASP A 78 -5.86 -15.96 13.49
N ASN A 79 -5.24 -16.12 12.32
CA ASN A 79 -4.36 -15.13 11.72
C ASN A 79 -5.15 -14.04 10.99
N PRO A 80 -4.92 -12.74 11.25
CA PRO A 80 -5.56 -11.65 10.50
C PRO A 80 -5.34 -11.71 8.98
N ALA A 81 -4.20 -12.26 8.53
CA ALA A 81 -3.87 -12.43 7.11
C ALA A 81 -4.73 -13.51 6.42
N SER A 82 -5.40 -14.40 7.17
CA SER A 82 -6.36 -15.35 6.61
C SER A 82 -7.50 -14.65 5.87
N ALA A 83 -7.92 -13.47 6.34
CA ALA A 83 -8.94 -12.65 5.68
C ALA A 83 -8.43 -11.94 4.40
N TRP A 84 -7.13 -12.02 4.10
CA TRP A 84 -6.54 -11.37 2.94
C TRP A 84 -6.42 -12.32 1.75
N VAL A 85 -6.36 -13.62 1.98
CA VAL A 85 -6.18 -14.62 0.91
C VAL A 85 -7.28 -14.47 -0.15
N GLY A 86 -6.86 -14.36 -1.41
CA GLY A 86 -7.78 -14.18 -2.55
C GLY A 86 -8.20 -12.74 -2.81
N THR A 87 -7.87 -11.79 -1.93
CA THR A 87 -8.13 -10.35 -2.13
C THR A 87 -7.03 -9.68 -2.95
N ARG A 88 -7.31 -8.49 -3.50
CA ARG A 88 -6.35 -7.69 -4.29
C ARG A 88 -6.06 -6.36 -3.65
N PHE A 89 -4.80 -5.99 -3.54
CA PHE A 89 -4.34 -4.70 -3.01
C PHE A 89 -4.02 -3.83 -4.22
N VAL A 90 -4.85 -2.82 -4.44
CA VAL A 90 -4.84 -1.95 -5.61
C VAL A 90 -4.37 -0.59 -5.14
N PHE A 91 -3.29 -0.08 -5.74
CA PHE A 91 -2.83 1.29 -5.56
C PHE A 91 -2.92 2.00 -6.89
N GLU A 92 -3.68 3.09 -6.93
CA GLU A 92 -3.77 3.98 -8.08
C GLU A 92 -3.23 5.36 -7.71
N LEU A 93 -2.39 5.89 -8.59
CA LEU A 93 -1.70 7.16 -8.39
C LEU A 93 -2.29 8.23 -9.29
N SER A 94 -2.56 9.40 -8.72
CA SER A 94 -3.00 10.56 -9.49
C SER A 94 -2.38 11.85 -8.95
N SER A 95 -2.19 12.80 -9.85
CA SER A 95 -1.84 14.18 -9.53
C SER A 95 -3.07 15.04 -9.82
N GLY A 96 -3.98 15.17 -8.85
CA GLY A 96 -5.27 15.84 -9.04
C GLY A 96 -6.01 16.18 -7.74
N ASP A 97 -7.25 16.64 -7.88
CA ASP A 97 -8.10 17.18 -6.80
C ASP A 97 -8.86 16.08 -6.05
N SER A 98 -8.14 15.08 -5.54
CA SER A 98 -8.73 14.11 -4.63
C SER A 98 -9.12 14.78 -3.30
N GLY A 99 -10.06 14.18 -2.56
CA GLY A 99 -10.43 14.69 -1.24
C GLY A 99 -9.23 14.77 -0.29
N ALA A 100 -8.34 13.77 -0.34
CA ALA A 100 -7.09 13.80 0.41
C ALA A 100 -6.17 14.95 -0.02
N ALA A 101 -6.04 15.22 -1.33
CA ALA A 101 -5.22 16.31 -1.83
C ALA A 101 -5.79 17.69 -1.45
N MET A 102 -7.12 17.85 -1.49
CA MET A 102 -7.80 19.06 -1.04
C MET A 102 -7.50 19.35 0.44
N VAL A 103 -7.66 18.35 1.31
CA VAL A 103 -7.38 18.49 2.75
C VAL A 103 -5.90 18.78 2.97
N GLU A 104 -4.99 18.07 2.30
CA GLU A 104 -3.55 18.28 2.46
C GLU A 104 -3.14 19.72 2.10
N ARG A 105 -3.70 20.28 1.01
CA ARG A 105 -3.47 21.67 0.61
C ARG A 105 -4.04 22.66 1.62
N ALA A 106 -5.23 22.40 2.15
CA ALA A 106 -5.86 23.28 3.13
C ALA A 106 -5.12 23.29 4.48
N CYS A 107 -4.52 22.15 4.87
CA CYS A 107 -3.83 22.00 6.14
C CYS A 107 -2.32 22.30 6.08
N THR A 108 -1.74 22.47 4.89
CA THR A 108 -0.32 22.80 4.72
C THR A 108 -0.14 24.30 4.48
N PRO A 109 0.48 25.06 5.40
CA PRO A 109 0.65 26.51 5.23
C PRO A 109 1.61 26.90 4.09
N ALA A 110 2.56 26.02 3.76
CA ALA A 110 3.56 26.25 2.73
C ALA A 110 3.09 25.76 1.36
N PRO A 111 3.55 26.38 0.25
CA PRO A 111 3.32 25.86 -1.09
C PRO A 111 3.83 24.42 -1.24
N ILE A 112 2.99 23.55 -1.82
CA ILE A 112 3.36 22.17 -2.13
C ILE A 112 3.74 22.10 -3.61
N ALA A 113 5.02 21.83 -3.90
CA ALA A 113 5.53 21.71 -5.26
C ALA A 113 4.97 20.48 -5.99
N GLU A 114 5.01 19.32 -5.33
CA GLU A 114 4.52 18.06 -5.87
C GLU A 114 3.62 17.36 -4.86
N LEU A 115 2.47 16.89 -5.35
CA LEU A 115 1.47 16.21 -4.55
C LEU A 115 0.89 15.04 -5.33
N THR A 116 1.02 13.84 -4.78
CA THR A 116 0.52 12.60 -5.37
C THR A 116 -0.55 12.02 -4.45
N THR A 117 -1.73 11.73 -5.00
CA THR A 117 -2.76 10.94 -4.32
C THR A 117 -2.46 9.46 -4.52
N VAL A 118 -2.55 8.70 -3.44
CA VAL A 118 -2.64 7.23 -3.48
C VAL A 118 -4.08 6.86 -3.14
N ASP A 119 -4.80 6.31 -4.11
CA ASP A 119 -6.09 5.65 -3.89
C ASP A 119 -5.85 4.16 -3.67
N PHE A 120 -6.01 3.72 -2.42
CA PHE A 120 -5.76 2.34 -2.01
C PHE A 120 -7.08 1.58 -1.85
N ARG A 121 -7.18 0.42 -2.48
CA ARG A 121 -8.33 -0.48 -2.36
C ARG A 121 -7.87 -1.91 -2.09
N GLN A 122 -8.39 -2.54 -1.03
CA GLN A 122 -8.33 -4.00 -0.88
C GLN A 122 -9.65 -4.60 -1.38
N THR A 123 -9.68 -5.09 -2.62
CA THR A 123 -10.90 -5.61 -3.26
C THR A 123 -11.10 -7.10 -2.98
N GLY A 124 -12.36 -7.54 -2.95
CA GLY A 124 -12.73 -8.92 -2.63
C GLY A 124 -12.75 -9.23 -1.12
N TYR A 125 -12.60 -8.20 -0.27
CA TYR A 125 -12.51 -8.34 1.18
C TYR A 125 -13.90 -8.43 1.84
N ASP A 126 -14.09 -9.35 2.77
CA ASP A 126 -15.33 -9.45 3.57
C ASP A 126 -15.32 -8.44 4.72
N LEU A 127 -16.11 -7.36 4.56
CA LEU A 127 -16.23 -6.31 5.56
C LEU A 127 -17.07 -6.71 6.80
N ARG A 128 -17.68 -7.90 6.79
CA ARG A 128 -18.39 -8.45 7.96
C ARG A 128 -17.54 -9.44 8.73
N GLY A 129 -16.35 -9.79 8.22
CA GLY A 129 -15.42 -10.70 8.87
C GLY A 129 -14.89 -10.14 10.19
N ARG A 130 -14.54 -11.03 11.13
CA ARG A 130 -14.07 -10.65 12.47
C ARG A 130 -12.85 -9.73 12.49
N PHE A 131 -12.01 -9.77 11.45
CA PHE A 131 -10.83 -8.92 11.32
C PHE A 131 -11.09 -7.64 10.52
N ALA A 132 -12.31 -7.40 10.01
CA ALA A 132 -12.59 -6.27 9.14
C ALA A 132 -12.27 -4.91 9.78
N GLY A 133 -12.75 -4.67 11.00
CA GLY A 133 -12.46 -3.43 11.72
C GLY A 133 -10.96 -3.25 12.00
N PHE A 134 -10.28 -4.32 12.40
CA PHE A 134 -8.84 -4.31 12.66
C PHE A 134 -8.02 -4.03 11.40
N ASN A 135 -8.23 -4.80 10.32
CA ASN A 135 -7.47 -4.67 9.07
C ASN A 135 -7.74 -3.32 8.39
N ASN A 136 -8.96 -2.80 8.46
CA ASN A 136 -9.29 -1.46 7.97
C ASN A 136 -8.51 -0.38 8.75
N ASN A 137 -8.45 -0.47 10.08
CA ASN A 137 -7.66 0.46 10.87
C ASN A 137 -6.14 0.31 10.60
N ALA A 138 -5.65 -0.92 10.47
CA ALA A 138 -4.24 -1.20 10.19
C ALA A 138 -3.79 -0.60 8.84
N TRP A 139 -4.61 -0.69 7.79
CA TRP A 139 -4.32 -0.04 6.51
C TRP A 139 -4.19 1.47 6.62
N GLY A 140 -5.05 2.11 7.41
CA GLY A 140 -4.93 3.53 7.72
C GLY A 140 -3.54 3.88 8.28
N GLN A 141 -3.04 3.09 9.23
CA GLN A 141 -1.71 3.31 9.84
C GLN A 141 -0.56 3.02 8.87
N VAL A 142 -0.63 1.90 8.15
CA VAL A 142 0.40 1.47 7.19
C VAL A 142 0.56 2.48 6.06
N LEU A 143 -0.54 3.04 5.54
CA LEU A 143 -0.50 4.07 4.51
C LEU A 143 0.10 5.40 5.02
N GLN A 144 -0.05 5.72 6.30
CA GLN A 144 0.68 6.86 6.89
C GLN A 144 2.19 6.61 6.94
N SER A 145 2.62 5.38 7.23
CA SER A 145 4.04 5.01 7.13
C SER A 145 4.59 5.17 5.71
N LEU A 146 3.81 4.79 4.68
CA LEU A 146 4.15 5.03 3.28
C LEU A 146 4.32 6.53 2.99
N LYS A 147 3.36 7.36 3.42
CA LYS A 147 3.44 8.83 3.29
C LYS A 147 4.73 9.38 3.92
N ALA A 148 5.01 9.00 5.17
CA ALA A 148 6.20 9.46 5.89
C ALA A 148 7.50 9.07 5.19
N ALA A 149 7.60 7.83 4.69
CA ALA A 149 8.78 7.35 3.97
C ALA A 149 9.04 8.15 2.68
N CYS A 150 8.01 8.42 1.89
CA CYS A 150 8.12 9.19 0.65
C CYS A 150 8.50 10.66 0.90
N GLU A 151 7.94 11.30 1.93
CA GLU A 151 8.20 12.71 2.21
C GLU A 151 9.58 12.96 2.83
N ALA A 152 10.12 11.98 3.57
CA ALA A 152 11.49 12.03 4.08
C ALA A 152 12.52 12.08 2.94
N ASP A 153 12.29 11.32 1.87
CA ASP A 153 13.17 11.34 0.68
C ASP A 153 13.07 12.65 -0.08
N ALA A 154 11.86 13.18 -0.24
CA ALA A 154 11.63 14.46 -0.92
C ALA A 154 12.30 15.63 -0.20
N SER A 155 12.51 15.52 1.12
CA SER A 155 13.17 16.54 1.93
C SER A 155 14.70 16.47 1.88
N SER A 156 15.26 15.40 1.30
CA SER A 156 16.70 15.12 1.26
C SER A 156 17.36 15.44 -0.09
N GLY A 157 16.58 15.85 -1.10
CA GLY A 157 17.03 16.24 -2.44
C GLY A 157 16.86 17.73 -2.69
#